data_AF-A0A090KZK9-F1
#
_entry.id   AF-A0A090KZK9-F1
#
_cell.length_a   1.000
_cell.length_b   1.000
_cell.length_c   1.000
_cell.angle_alpha   90.00
_cell.angle_beta   90.00
_cell.angle_gamma   90.00
#
_symmetry.space_group_name_H-M   'P 1'
#
loop_
_entity.id
_entity.type
_entity.pdbx_description
1 polymer ?
#
loop_
_entity_poly.entity_id
_entity_poly.type
_entity_poly.pdbx_seq_one_letter_code
_entity_poly.pdbx_strand_id
1 'polypeptide(L)'
;MTSTFKNSPKLPTDITKDLLHGRELKHVATEEKNVLPTADDVKTEKQHEEFVNGIETFPKNQLHKVETTDKTVLPSAGDIAIEKVPTEVVNFNLDKLNHVEPQVKNVLPSKEQYTREKCLKQAASFDHEKLNHVEPVVKNDIITVVDKQ
;
A
#
# COMPACT_ATOMS: atom_id res chain seq x y z
N MET A 1 -28.62 -76.56 -19.95
CA MET A 1 -28.02 -75.74 -21.03
C MET A 1 -26.50 -75.94 -20.99
N THR A 2 -25.99 -76.94 -21.70
CA THR A 2 -24.55 -77.20 -21.79
C THR A 2 -23.96 -76.33 -22.89
N SER A 3 -23.31 -75.22 -22.50
CA SER A 3 -22.62 -74.34 -23.46
C SER A 3 -21.43 -75.08 -24.05
N THR A 4 -21.55 -75.50 -25.31
CA THR A 4 -20.46 -76.13 -26.06
C THR A 4 -19.46 -75.07 -26.52
N PHE A 5 -18.26 -75.08 -25.94
CA PHE A 5 -17.09 -74.25 -26.28
C PHE A 5 -16.54 -74.41 -27.71
N LYS A 6 -17.34 -74.90 -28.68
CA LYS A 6 -16.85 -75.27 -30.02
C LYS A 6 -16.55 -74.08 -30.95
N ASN A 7 -17.05 -72.88 -30.64
CA ASN A 7 -16.96 -71.69 -31.52
C ASN A 7 -16.15 -70.52 -30.94
N SER A 8 -15.29 -70.73 -29.93
CA SER A 8 -14.38 -69.67 -29.47
C SER A 8 -13.20 -69.50 -30.46
N PRO A 9 -12.70 -68.26 -30.67
CA PRO A 9 -11.51 -68.02 -31.47
C PRO A 9 -10.33 -68.82 -30.90
N LYS A 10 -9.74 -69.70 -31.70
CA LYS A 10 -8.54 -70.46 -31.32
C LYS A 10 -7.31 -69.67 -31.73
N LEU A 11 -6.29 -69.65 -30.85
CA LEU A 11 -5.01 -69.07 -31.22
C LEU A 11 -4.41 -69.82 -32.43
N PRO A 12 -3.70 -69.11 -33.33
CA PRO A 12 -2.94 -69.73 -34.41
C PRO A 12 -2.02 -70.81 -33.86
N THR A 13 -1.92 -71.93 -34.60
CA THR A 13 -1.20 -73.13 -34.17
C THR A 13 0.27 -72.83 -33.85
N ASP A 14 0.90 -71.94 -34.60
CA ASP A 14 2.31 -71.59 -34.43
C ASP A 14 2.56 -70.89 -33.08
N ILE A 15 1.66 -70.01 -32.66
CA ILE A 15 1.75 -69.31 -31.37
C ILE A 15 1.49 -70.29 -30.22
N THR A 16 0.49 -71.17 -30.36
CA THR A 16 0.22 -72.19 -29.33
C THR A 16 1.39 -73.15 -29.18
N LYS A 17 2.03 -73.53 -30.29
CA LYS A 17 3.21 -74.37 -30.28
C LYS A 17 4.32 -73.65 -29.53
N ASP A 18 4.70 -72.45 -29.93
CA ASP A 18 5.81 -71.70 -29.36
C ASP A 18 5.61 -71.28 -27.87
N LEU A 19 4.36 -71.17 -27.41
CA LEU A 19 4.02 -70.96 -26.01
C LEU A 19 4.10 -72.25 -25.17
N LEU A 20 3.74 -73.39 -25.75
CA LEU A 20 3.78 -74.71 -25.09
C LEU A 20 5.20 -75.29 -25.01
N HIS A 21 6.10 -74.89 -25.91
CA HIS A 21 7.53 -75.19 -25.77
C HIS A 21 8.10 -74.26 -24.70
N GLY A 22 8.28 -74.80 -23.49
CA GLY A 22 8.73 -74.07 -22.31
C GLY A 22 9.89 -73.13 -22.63
N ARG A 23 9.61 -71.82 -22.61
CA ARG A 23 10.64 -70.79 -22.71
C ARG A 23 11.35 -70.71 -21.37
N GLU A 24 12.59 -71.17 -21.34
CA GLU A 24 13.48 -70.94 -20.20
C GLU A 24 13.86 -69.46 -20.18
N LEU A 25 13.16 -68.69 -19.35
CA LEU A 25 13.59 -67.34 -19.01
C LEU A 25 14.90 -67.43 -18.23
N LYS A 26 15.82 -66.49 -18.47
CA LYS A 26 17.05 -66.41 -17.67
C LYS A 26 16.67 -66.26 -16.20
N HIS A 27 17.22 -67.13 -15.36
CA HIS A 27 17.04 -67.01 -13.92
C HIS A 27 17.60 -65.67 -13.44
N VAL A 28 16.75 -64.80 -12.92
CA VAL A 28 17.14 -63.55 -12.26
C VAL A 28 17.00 -63.78 -10.76
N ALA A 29 18.11 -63.66 -10.03
CA ALA A 29 18.08 -63.69 -8.57
C ALA A 29 17.37 -62.43 -8.08
N THR A 30 16.25 -62.59 -7.38
CA THR A 30 15.54 -61.51 -6.70
C THR A 30 16.07 -61.39 -5.27
N GLU A 31 16.71 -60.27 -4.94
CA GLU A 31 17.07 -59.97 -3.56
C GLU A 31 15.96 -59.14 -2.90
N GLU A 32 15.40 -59.66 -1.81
CA GLU A 32 14.48 -58.92 -0.95
C GLU A 32 15.30 -57.99 -0.05
N LYS A 33 15.21 -56.68 -0.29
CA LYS A 33 15.89 -55.65 0.52
C LYS A 33 15.07 -55.38 1.78
N ASN A 34 15.18 -56.24 2.78
CA ASN A 34 14.63 -55.97 4.10
C ASN A 34 15.66 -55.22 4.95
N VAL A 35 15.68 -53.89 4.81
CA VAL A 35 16.54 -53.02 5.62
C VAL A 35 15.84 -52.71 6.93
N LEU A 36 16.53 -52.98 8.05
CA LEU A 36 16.07 -52.56 9.36
C LEU A 36 16.22 -51.04 9.50
N PRO A 37 15.35 -50.37 10.27
CA PRO A 37 15.56 -48.98 10.64
C PRO A 37 16.95 -48.78 11.26
N THR A 38 17.60 -47.70 10.90
CA THR A 38 18.89 -47.29 11.46
C THR A 38 18.69 -46.80 12.90
N ALA A 39 19.74 -46.81 13.71
CA ALA A 39 19.70 -46.21 15.05
C ALA A 39 19.28 -44.73 15.01
N ASP A 40 19.64 -44.01 13.95
CA ASP A 40 19.21 -42.62 13.74
C ASP A 40 17.71 -42.52 13.47
N ASP A 41 17.14 -43.42 12.67
CA ASP A 41 15.70 -43.45 12.36
C ASP A 41 14.89 -43.60 13.65
N VAL A 42 15.24 -44.59 14.48
CA VAL A 42 14.58 -44.83 15.79
C VAL A 42 14.73 -43.65 16.74
N LYS A 43 15.91 -43.00 16.74
CA LYS A 43 16.14 -41.83 17.60
C LYS A 43 15.26 -40.65 17.18
N THR A 44 15.14 -40.40 15.87
CA THR A 44 14.29 -39.34 15.36
C THR A 44 12.82 -39.58 15.63
N GLU A 45 12.36 -40.82 15.46
CA GLU A 45 10.97 -41.21 15.75
C GLU A 45 10.66 -41.03 17.24
N LYS A 46 11.53 -41.52 18.12
CA LYS A 46 11.38 -41.32 19.57
C LYS A 46 11.31 -39.83 19.96
N GLN A 47 12.18 -39.00 19.39
CA GLN A 47 12.15 -37.56 19.66
C GLN A 47 10.83 -36.92 19.18
N HIS A 48 10.32 -37.36 18.03
CA HIS A 48 9.05 -36.89 17.50
C HIS A 48 7.87 -37.31 18.39
N GLU A 49 7.83 -38.57 18.83
CA GLU A 49 6.81 -39.09 19.74
C GLU A 49 6.82 -38.35 21.08
N GLU A 50 8.00 -38.14 21.68
CA GLU A 50 8.15 -37.38 22.92
C GLU A 50 7.63 -35.95 22.78
N PHE A 51 7.90 -35.30 21.64
CA PHE A 51 7.41 -33.94 21.36
C PHE A 51 5.88 -33.89 21.21
N VAL A 52 5.31 -34.80 20.42
CA VAL A 52 3.85 -34.86 20.19
C VAL A 52 3.13 -35.17 21.51
N ASN A 53 3.59 -36.18 22.24
CA ASN A 53 3.01 -36.54 23.54
C ASN A 53 3.14 -35.39 24.55
N GLY A 54 4.27 -34.69 24.55
CA GLY A 54 4.48 -33.50 25.39
C GLY A 54 3.45 -32.40 25.12
N ILE A 55 3.00 -32.22 23.87
CA ILE A 55 1.96 -31.26 23.51
C ILE A 55 0.57 -31.79 23.88
N GLU A 56 0.27 -33.04 23.56
CA GLU A 56 -1.04 -33.66 23.80
C GLU A 56 -1.38 -33.72 25.29
N THR A 57 -0.40 -34.06 26.12
CA THR A 57 -0.56 -34.19 27.57
C THR A 57 -0.31 -32.90 28.33
N PHE A 58 0.08 -31.81 27.63
CA PHE A 58 0.40 -30.55 28.28
C PHE A 58 -0.80 -30.00 29.06
N PRO A 59 -0.67 -29.83 30.38
CA PRO A 59 -1.80 -29.43 31.21
C PRO A 59 -2.01 -27.90 31.10
N LYS A 60 -3.15 -27.50 30.51
CA LYS A 60 -3.48 -26.10 30.19
C LYS A 60 -3.46 -25.15 31.41
N ASN A 61 -3.64 -25.67 32.62
CA ASN A 61 -3.56 -24.91 33.87
C ASN A 61 -2.13 -24.46 34.22
N GLN A 62 -1.10 -25.00 33.56
CA GLN A 62 0.28 -24.50 33.67
C GLN A 62 0.55 -23.28 32.78
N LEU A 63 -0.38 -22.91 31.89
CA LEU A 63 -0.25 -21.67 31.12
C LEU A 63 -0.37 -20.47 32.06
N HIS A 64 0.56 -19.52 31.94
CA HIS A 64 0.46 -18.25 32.63
C HIS A 64 -0.78 -17.49 32.16
N LYS A 65 -1.55 -16.98 33.12
CA LYS A 65 -2.69 -16.11 32.83
C LYS A 65 -2.16 -14.78 32.27
N VAL A 66 -2.61 -14.42 31.08
CA VAL A 66 -2.32 -13.13 30.44
C VAL A 66 -3.64 -12.40 30.25
N GLU A 67 -3.71 -11.14 30.69
CA GLU A 67 -4.83 -10.27 30.39
C GLU A 67 -4.74 -9.86 28.91
N THR A 68 -5.73 -10.29 28.13
CA THR A 68 -5.87 -9.86 26.73
C THR A 68 -6.88 -8.73 26.67
N THR A 69 -6.53 -7.69 25.92
CA THR A 69 -7.44 -6.56 25.64
C THR A 69 -7.89 -6.67 24.20
N ASP A 70 -9.17 -6.98 23.99
CA ASP A 70 -9.77 -6.95 22.67
C ASP A 70 -9.92 -5.49 22.24
N LYS A 71 -9.13 -5.07 21.25
CA LYS A 71 -9.25 -3.74 20.62
C LYS A 71 -10.40 -3.72 19.62
N THR A 72 -11.60 -4.11 20.04
CA THR A 72 -12.82 -3.86 19.27
C THR A 72 -13.30 -2.44 19.56
N VAL A 73 -12.55 -1.44 19.08
CA VAL A 73 -13.07 -0.07 19.05
C VAL A 73 -14.03 0.04 17.87
N LEU A 74 -15.22 0.56 18.13
CA LEU A 74 -16.13 0.93 17.04
C LEU A 74 -15.44 2.01 16.19
N PRO A 75 -15.64 2.01 14.86
CA PRO A 75 -15.15 3.09 14.02
C PRO A 75 -15.62 4.43 14.57
N SER A 76 -14.72 5.40 14.61
CA SER A 76 -15.04 6.74 15.08
C SER A 76 -15.96 7.46 14.09
N ALA A 77 -16.61 8.54 14.54
CA ALA A 77 -17.39 9.39 13.64
C ALA A 77 -16.54 9.94 12.47
N GLY A 78 -15.24 10.13 12.68
CA GLY A 78 -14.29 10.55 11.63
C GLY A 78 -14.07 9.47 10.59
N ASP A 79 -13.90 8.21 11.02
CA ASP A 79 -13.73 7.07 10.11
C ASP A 79 -14.96 6.89 9.22
N ILE A 80 -16.15 7.00 9.82
CA ILE A 80 -17.43 6.93 9.10
C ILE A 80 -17.56 8.10 8.10
N ALA A 81 -17.17 9.31 8.50
CA ALA A 81 -17.23 10.48 7.63
C ALA A 81 -16.30 10.32 6.41
N ILE A 82 -15.09 9.81 6.62
CA ILE A 82 -14.13 9.53 5.54
C ILE A 82 -14.70 8.51 4.55
N GLU A 83 -15.31 7.43 5.05
CA GLU A 83 -15.91 6.40 4.20
C GLU A 83 -17.15 6.88 3.42
N LYS A 84 -17.88 7.87 3.96
CA LYS A 84 -19.04 8.47 3.27
C LYS A 84 -18.66 9.37 2.10
N VAL A 85 -17.51 10.03 2.14
CA VAL A 85 -17.09 11.00 1.11
C VAL A 85 -17.12 10.41 -0.32
N PRO A 86 -16.50 9.25 -0.61
CA PRO A 86 -16.55 8.66 -1.96
C PRO A 86 -17.98 8.41 -2.46
N THR A 87 -18.88 7.99 -1.56
CA THR A 87 -20.28 7.71 -1.88
C THR A 87 -21.05 9.00 -2.19
N GLU A 88 -20.79 10.06 -1.43
CA GLU A 88 -21.39 11.38 -1.66
C GLU A 88 -20.91 12.02 -2.97
N VAL A 89 -19.62 11.83 -3.31
CA VAL A 89 -19.05 12.30 -4.58
C VAL A 89 -19.70 11.59 -5.79
N VAL A 90 -19.90 10.27 -5.72
CA VAL A 90 -20.56 9.52 -6.80
C VAL A 90 -22.01 9.97 -7.00
N ASN A 91 -22.70 10.33 -5.92
CA ASN A 91 -24.10 10.78 -5.96
C ASN A 91 -24.24 12.31 -6.11
N PHE A 92 -23.15 13.03 -6.38
CA PHE A 92 -23.17 14.48 -6.50
C PHE A 92 -23.94 14.93 -7.75
N ASN A 93 -24.99 15.72 -7.54
CA ASN A 93 -25.85 16.23 -8.62
C ASN A 93 -25.36 17.60 -9.09
N LEU A 94 -24.82 17.64 -10.32
CA LEU A 94 -24.32 18.86 -10.97
C LEU A 94 -25.42 19.86 -11.33
N ASP A 95 -26.64 19.38 -11.63
CA ASP A 95 -27.77 20.23 -12.05
C ASP A 95 -28.29 21.11 -10.91
N LYS A 96 -27.98 20.75 -9.66
CA LYS A 96 -28.28 21.56 -8.47
C LYS A 96 -27.25 22.67 -8.22
N LEU A 97 -26.18 22.73 -9.00
CA LEU A 97 -25.17 23.77 -8.85
C LEU A 97 -25.71 25.09 -9.40
N ASN A 98 -25.66 26.15 -8.60
CA ASN A 98 -26.06 27.47 -9.04
C ASN A 98 -25.14 27.94 -10.17
N HIS A 99 -25.72 28.36 -11.29
CA HIS A 99 -24.97 28.99 -12.36
C HIS A 99 -24.36 30.31 -11.87
N VAL A 100 -23.06 30.49 -12.09
CA VAL A 100 -22.35 31.75 -11.86
C VAL A 100 -21.69 32.15 -13.17
N GLU A 101 -22.11 33.29 -13.73
CA GLU A 101 -21.46 33.89 -14.89
C GLU A 101 -20.22 34.68 -14.43
N PRO A 102 -19.00 34.27 -14.81
CA PRO A 102 -17.79 34.96 -14.38
C PRO A 102 -17.67 36.33 -15.07
N GLN A 103 -17.69 37.41 -14.29
CA GLN A 103 -17.46 38.76 -14.80
C GLN A 103 -15.98 39.14 -14.74
N VAL A 104 -15.34 39.22 -15.91
CA VAL A 104 -13.98 39.77 -16.05
C VAL A 104 -14.07 41.29 -16.06
N LYS A 105 -13.67 41.94 -14.95
CA LYS A 105 -13.64 43.41 -14.84
C LYS A 105 -12.44 44.00 -15.59
N ASN A 106 -12.57 44.16 -16.90
CA ASN A 106 -11.63 44.93 -17.72
C ASN A 106 -12.01 46.42 -17.69
N VAL A 107 -11.81 47.09 -16.56
CA VAL A 107 -12.04 48.54 -16.46
C VAL A 107 -10.79 49.30 -16.88
N LEU A 108 -10.94 50.22 -17.84
CA LEU A 108 -9.88 51.15 -18.19
C LEU A 108 -9.57 52.03 -16.95
N PRO A 109 -8.29 52.26 -16.61
CA PRO A 109 -7.95 53.17 -15.51
C PRO A 109 -8.63 54.52 -15.68
N SER A 110 -9.09 55.11 -14.57
CA SER A 110 -9.71 56.44 -14.63
C SER A 110 -8.69 57.49 -15.09
N LYS A 111 -9.16 58.58 -15.69
CA LYS A 111 -8.29 59.70 -16.11
C LYS A 111 -7.41 60.19 -14.96
N GLU A 112 -7.95 60.21 -13.74
CA GLU A 112 -7.23 60.59 -12.53
C GLU A 112 -6.17 59.56 -12.10
N GLN A 113 -6.47 58.26 -12.20
CA GLN A 113 -5.48 57.21 -11.93
C GLN A 113 -4.31 57.32 -12.89
N TYR A 114 -4.60 57.50 -14.18
CA TYR A 114 -3.58 57.69 -15.22
C TYR A 114 -2.73 58.94 -14.98
N THR A 115 -3.34 60.09 -14.65
CA THR A 115 -2.59 61.32 -14.39
C THR A 115 -1.73 61.21 -13.14
N ARG A 116 -2.25 60.62 -12.06
CA ARG A 116 -1.48 60.35 -10.83
C ARG A 116 -0.26 59.48 -11.13
N GLU A 117 -0.45 58.36 -11.82
CA GLU A 117 0.64 57.44 -12.13
C GLU A 117 1.69 58.07 -13.06
N LYS A 118 1.25 58.84 -14.07
CA LYS A 118 2.15 59.59 -14.95
C LYS A 118 2.99 60.62 -14.18
N CYS A 119 2.36 61.36 -13.27
CA CYS A 119 3.05 62.34 -12.42
C CYS A 119 4.09 61.66 -11.52
N LEU A 120 3.72 60.54 -10.89
CA LEU A 120 4.60 59.79 -10.00
C LEU A 120 5.85 59.27 -10.74
N LYS A 121 5.67 58.71 -11.93
CA LYS A 121 6.78 58.24 -12.78
C LYS A 121 7.70 59.38 -13.21
N GLN A 122 7.13 60.54 -13.53
CA GLN A 122 7.90 61.72 -13.90
C GLN A 122 8.69 62.30 -12.72
N ALA A 123 8.08 62.36 -11.53
CA ALA A 123 8.76 62.78 -10.30
C ALA A 123 9.90 61.83 -9.93
N ALA A 124 9.67 60.51 -10.03
CA ALA A 124 10.69 59.50 -9.73
C ALA A 124 11.90 59.54 -10.69
N SER A 125 11.68 59.96 -11.94
CA SER A 125 12.74 60.06 -12.96
C SER A 125 13.39 61.44 -13.03
N PHE A 126 13.09 62.33 -12.08
CA PHE A 126 13.61 63.69 -12.11
C PHE A 126 15.10 63.72 -11.74
N ASP A 127 15.87 64.41 -12.58
CA ASP A 127 17.31 64.59 -12.41
C ASP A 127 17.61 65.69 -11.39
N HIS A 128 18.15 65.30 -10.24
CA HIS A 128 18.41 66.19 -9.12
C HIS A 128 19.60 67.12 -9.37
N GLU A 129 20.47 66.82 -10.35
CA GLU A 129 21.58 67.71 -10.72
C GLU A 129 21.09 69.02 -11.36
N LYS A 130 19.83 69.05 -11.83
CA LYS A 130 19.18 70.25 -12.37
C LYS A 130 18.64 71.17 -11.27
N LEU A 131 18.71 70.78 -10.00
CA LEU A 131 18.32 71.64 -8.89
C LEU A 131 19.43 72.63 -8.57
N ASN A 132 19.05 73.88 -8.35
CA ASN A 132 19.99 74.88 -7.86
C ASN A 132 20.44 74.48 -6.44
N HIS A 133 21.76 74.47 -6.20
CA HIS A 133 22.30 74.28 -4.86
C HIS A 133 21.88 75.43 -3.94
N VAL A 134 21.41 75.11 -2.75
CA VAL A 134 21.12 76.07 -1.67
C VAL A 134 21.78 75.56 -0.40
N GLU A 135 22.69 76.35 0.17
CA GLU A 135 23.29 76.04 1.47
C GLU A 135 22.29 76.34 2.60
N PRO A 136 21.90 75.35 3.42
CA PRO A 136 20.98 75.58 4.52
C PRO A 136 21.64 76.39 5.64
N VAL A 137 21.03 77.51 6.02
CA VAL A 137 21.43 78.29 7.21
C VAL A 137 20.74 77.68 8.43
N VAL A 138 21.47 76.85 9.18
CA VAL A 138 21.00 76.34 10.48
C VAL A 138 21.24 77.41 11.54
N LYS A 139 20.18 78.08 11.98
CA LYS A 139 20.25 79.02 13.11
C LYS A 139 20.22 78.23 14.42
N ASN A 140 21.36 78.15 15.11
CA ASN A 140 21.49 77.57 16.44
C ASN A 140 21.47 78.65 17.53
N ASP A 141 20.45 79.53 17.52
CA ASP A 141 20.29 80.50 18.60
C ASP A 141 19.71 79.79 19.83
N ILE A 142 20.54 79.57 20.84
CA ILE A 142 20.13 79.06 22.16
C ILE A 142 19.43 80.22 22.87
N ILE A 143 18.11 80.17 23.02
CA ILE A 143 17.37 81.17 23.79
C ILE A 143 17.63 80.92 25.28
N THR A 144 18.54 81.66 25.88
CA THR A 144 18.71 81.68 27.34
C THR A 144 17.55 82.47 27.94
N VAL A 145 16.54 81.76 28.47
CA VAL A 145 15.48 82.40 29.28
C VAL A 145 16.13 82.83 30.59
N VAL A 146 16.34 84.14 30.76
CA VAL A 146 16.73 84.70 32.07
C VAL A 146 15.44 84.86 32.87
N ASP A 147 15.19 83.94 33.80
CA ASP A 147 14.13 84.08 34.80
C ASP A 147 14.37 85.35 35.62
N LYS A 148 13.40 86.26 35.60
CA LYS A 148 13.39 87.46 36.43
C LYS A 148 12.56 87.18 37.68
N GLN A 149 13.20 87.35 38.84
CA GLN A 149 12.68 87.19 40.20
C GLN A 149 11.30 87.81 40.44
#